data_AF-A0A1I0AWR4-F1
#
_entry.id   AF-A0A1I0AWR4-F1
#
_cell.length_a   1.000
_cell.length_b   1.000
_cell.length_c   1.000
_cell.angle_alpha   90.00
_cell.angle_beta   90.00
_cell.angle_gamma   90.00
#
_symmetry.space_group_name_H-M   'P 1'
#
loop_
_entity.id
_entity.type
_entity.pdbx_description
1 polymer ?
#
loop_
_entity_poly.entity_id
_entity_poly.type
_entity_poly.pdbx_seq_one_letter_code
_entity_poly.pdbx_strand_id
1 'polypeptide(L)'
;MKRIQTILTLEFWLPVALSLIIVVLYETEWLADGVWATDKSLEFVIATVMELLTICLIPLALRLFKFKHIHRQLHQAPEDVRWSSLLRYGSLRLNMLCLPLLVNTLLYYLFMNVAFGYMAIILLLCLFFVYPSMARCVDDTLAEN
;
A
#
# COMPACT_ATOMS: atom_id res chain seq x y z
N MET A 1 -13.72 8.99 -16.17
CA MET A 1 -12.85 9.73 -15.23
C MET A 1 -13.33 9.66 -13.78
N LYS A 2 -14.48 10.25 -13.39
CA LYS A 2 -14.93 10.28 -11.96
C LYS A 2 -15.09 8.89 -11.30
N ARG A 3 -15.72 7.92 -11.97
CA ARG A 3 -15.93 6.55 -11.41
C ARG A 3 -14.62 5.82 -11.09
N ILE A 4 -13.64 5.96 -11.96
CA ILE A 4 -12.30 5.35 -11.86
C ILE A 4 -11.55 5.91 -10.64
N GLN A 5 -11.60 7.23 -10.49
CA GLN A 5 -11.02 7.90 -9.33
C GLN A 5 -11.69 7.45 -8.04
N THR A 6 -13.03 7.36 -7.99
CA THR A 6 -13.74 6.88 -6.80
C THR A 6 -13.32 5.47 -6.41
N ILE A 7 -13.09 4.58 -7.38
CA ILE A 7 -12.60 3.22 -7.11
C ILE A 7 -11.20 3.27 -6.49
N LEU A 8 -10.26 4.03 -7.06
CA LEU A 8 -8.89 4.14 -6.54
C LEU A 8 -8.83 4.81 -5.16
N THR A 9 -9.65 5.84 -4.94
CA THR A 9 -9.76 6.51 -3.64
C THR A 9 -10.38 5.58 -2.60
N LEU A 10 -11.34 4.74 -2.99
CA LEU A 10 -11.91 3.72 -2.10
C LEU A 10 -10.89 2.62 -1.79
N GLU A 11 -10.13 2.16 -2.79
CA GLU A 11 -9.04 1.18 -2.64
C GLU A 11 -7.88 1.72 -1.77
N PHE A 12 -7.69 3.04 -1.73
CA PHE A 12 -6.79 3.71 -0.80
C PHE A 12 -7.34 3.73 0.63
N TRP A 13 -8.58 4.18 0.81
CA TRP A 13 -9.15 4.41 2.15
C TRP A 13 -9.57 3.12 2.86
N LEU A 14 -10.02 2.10 2.13
CA LEU A 14 -10.47 0.83 2.68
C LEU A 14 -9.41 0.12 3.53
N PRO A 15 -8.18 -0.13 3.04
CA PRO A 15 -7.13 -0.76 3.85
C PRO A 15 -6.65 0.12 5.00
N VAL A 16 -6.63 1.45 4.83
CA VAL A 16 -6.28 2.37 5.93
C VAL A 16 -7.33 2.30 7.04
N ALA A 17 -8.62 2.41 6.70
CA ALA A 17 -9.71 2.25 7.66
C ALA A 17 -9.67 0.86 8.33
N LEU A 18 -9.39 -0.20 7.56
CA LEU A 18 -9.27 -1.55 8.09
C LEU A 18 -8.10 -1.66 9.08
N SER A 19 -6.92 -1.09 8.78
CA SER A 19 -5.79 -1.07 9.73
C SER A 19 -6.14 -0.34 11.02
N LEU A 20 -6.90 0.76 10.95
CA LEU A 20 -7.36 1.51 12.13
C LEU A 20 -8.39 0.71 12.94
N ILE A 21 -9.30 0.00 12.28
CA ILE A 21 -10.26 -0.89 12.94
C ILE A 21 -9.51 -2.01 13.68
N ILE A 22 -8.50 -2.60 13.06
CA ILE A 22 -7.65 -3.62 13.69
C ILE A 22 -7.02 -3.08 14.97
N VAL A 23 -6.40 -1.90 14.91
CA VAL A 23 -5.83 -1.22 16.08
C VAL A 23 -6.88 -1.08 17.18
N VAL A 24 -8.05 -0.49 16.87
CA VAL A 24 -9.11 -0.29 17.87
C VAL A 24 -9.59 -1.60 18.48
N LEU A 25 -9.73 -2.68 17.70
CA LEU A 25 -10.17 -3.98 18.21
C LEU A 25 -9.17 -4.60 19.20
N TYR A 26 -7.87 -4.46 18.95
CA TYR A 26 -6.85 -4.93 19.89
C TYR A 26 -6.73 -4.03 21.12
N GLU A 27 -6.77 -2.70 20.95
CA GLU A 27 -6.71 -1.74 22.07
C GLU A 27 -7.95 -1.81 22.98
N THR A 28 -9.10 -2.26 22.45
CA THR A 28 -10.33 -2.49 23.25
C THR A 28 -10.39 -3.88 23.86
N GLU A 29 -9.31 -4.67 23.76
CA GLU A 29 -9.18 -6.04 24.27
C GLU A 29 -10.27 -7.00 23.73
N TRP A 30 -10.87 -6.68 22.57
CA TRP A 30 -11.80 -7.60 21.91
C TRP A 30 -11.07 -8.80 21.29
N LEU A 31 -9.78 -8.64 20.97
CA LEU A 31 -8.91 -9.68 20.42
C LEU A 31 -7.72 -9.88 21.36
N ALA A 32 -7.33 -11.14 21.58
CA ALA A 32 -6.14 -11.46 22.35
C ALA A 32 -4.88 -11.11 21.54
N ASP A 33 -4.03 -10.25 22.09
CA ASP A 33 -2.72 -9.88 21.57
C ASP A 33 -1.64 -10.89 21.98
N GLY A 34 -0.48 -10.83 21.31
CA GLY A 34 0.72 -11.57 21.72
C GLY A 34 0.63 -13.09 21.61
N VAL A 35 -0.37 -13.63 20.90
CA VAL A 35 -0.58 -15.10 20.77
C VAL A 35 0.67 -15.82 20.22
N TRP A 36 1.46 -15.16 19.37
CA TRP A 36 2.69 -15.72 18.80
C TRP A 36 3.98 -15.14 19.40
N ALA A 37 3.90 -14.30 20.42
CA ALA A 37 5.07 -13.66 21.05
C ALA A 37 6.02 -14.65 21.77
N THR A 38 5.58 -15.90 21.98
CA THR A 38 6.41 -16.94 22.63
C THR A 38 7.49 -17.50 21.69
N ASP A 39 7.26 -17.50 20.37
CA ASP A 39 8.19 -18.09 19.40
C ASP A 39 9.12 -17.03 18.79
N LYS A 40 10.27 -16.85 19.42
CA LYS A 40 11.29 -15.90 18.96
C LYS A 40 11.93 -16.24 17.62
N SER A 41 11.92 -17.52 17.23
CA SER A 41 12.51 -17.93 15.95
C SER A 41 11.59 -17.52 14.79
N LEU A 42 10.29 -17.77 14.94
CA LEU A 42 9.28 -17.33 13.97
C LEU A 42 9.20 -15.80 13.90
N GLU A 43 9.22 -15.13 15.05
CA GLU A 43 9.25 -13.67 15.13
C GLU A 43 10.41 -13.09 14.30
N PHE A 44 11.63 -13.61 14.50
CA PHE A 44 12.82 -13.15 13.80
C PHE A 44 12.73 -13.36 12.27
N VAL A 45 12.29 -14.54 11.83
CA VAL A 45 12.16 -14.86 10.40
C VAL A 45 11.12 -13.96 9.73
N ILE A 46 9.94 -13.81 10.35
CA ILE A 46 8.86 -13.00 9.81
C ILE A 46 9.25 -11.52 9.79
N ALA A 47 9.87 -11.01 10.87
CA ALA A 47 10.36 -9.64 10.93
C ALA A 47 11.35 -9.35 9.81
N THR A 48 12.33 -10.22 9.60
CA THR A 48 13.35 -10.07 8.56
C THR A 48 12.73 -10.06 7.16
N VAL A 49 11.80 -10.99 6.88
CA VAL A 49 11.11 -11.05 5.58
C VAL A 49 10.28 -9.81 5.32
N MET A 50 9.50 -9.36 6.31
CA MET A 50 8.65 -8.18 6.18
C MET A 50 9.46 -6.89 6.06
N GLU A 51 10.59 -6.79 6.74
CA GLU A 51 11.49 -5.64 6.63
C GLU A 51 12.10 -5.54 5.22
N LEU A 52 12.63 -6.66 4.69
CA LEU A 52 13.14 -6.72 3.33
C LEU A 52 12.06 -6.38 2.29
N LEU A 53 10.86 -6.94 2.44
CA LEU A 53 9.72 -6.63 1.58
C LEU A 53 9.37 -5.14 1.64
N THR A 54 9.28 -4.56 2.84
CA THR A 54 8.91 -3.15 3.04
C THR A 54 9.96 -2.22 2.39
N ILE A 55 11.26 -2.50 2.61
CA ILE A 55 12.37 -1.74 2.02
C ILE A 55 12.36 -1.81 0.49
N CYS A 56 11.97 -2.94 -0.10
CA CYS A 56 11.90 -3.09 -1.57
C CYS A 56 10.63 -2.48 -2.16
N LEU A 57 9.49 -2.63 -1.49
CA LEU A 57 8.17 -2.21 -1.98
C LEU A 57 8.00 -0.70 -1.96
N ILE A 58 8.52 0.02 -0.97
CA ILE A 58 8.46 1.49 -0.90
C ILE A 58 9.06 2.16 -2.15
N PRO A 59 10.36 1.95 -2.50
CA PRO A 59 10.95 2.59 -3.67
C PRO A 59 10.31 2.09 -4.97
N LEU A 60 9.87 0.83 -5.02
CA LEU A 60 9.19 0.28 -6.20
C LEU A 60 7.84 0.96 -6.42
N ALA A 61 7.03 1.12 -5.37
CA ALA A 61 5.77 1.84 -5.44
C ALA A 61 5.95 3.33 -5.76
N LEU A 62 7.02 3.97 -5.27
CA LEU A 62 7.33 5.38 -5.59
C LEU A 62 7.89 5.56 -7.01
N ARG A 63 8.61 4.57 -7.55
CA ARG A 63 9.23 4.62 -8.89
C ARG A 63 8.42 3.94 -9.99
N LEU A 64 7.28 3.31 -9.68
CA LEU A 64 6.49 2.54 -10.65
C LEU A 64 6.14 3.33 -11.92
N PHE A 65 5.74 4.59 -11.78
CA PHE A 65 5.41 5.45 -12.93
C PHE A 65 6.62 5.99 -13.69
N LYS A 66 7.84 5.91 -13.14
CA LYS A 66 9.07 6.31 -13.84
C LYS A 66 9.58 5.23 -14.81
N PHE A 67 9.02 4.02 -14.79
CA PHE A 67 9.43 2.98 -15.71
C PHE A 67 8.92 3.28 -17.12
N LYS A 68 9.88 3.45 -18.05
CA LYS A 68 9.64 3.71 -19.48
C LYS A 68 8.72 2.69 -20.15
N HIS A 69 8.67 1.47 -19.62
CA HIS A 69 7.80 0.40 -20.11
C HIS A 69 6.32 0.64 -19.79
N ILE A 70 6.01 1.13 -18.59
CA ILE A 70 4.65 1.48 -18.16
C ILE A 70 4.21 2.76 -18.88
N HIS A 71 5.10 3.74 -18.97
CA HIS A 71 4.87 4.97 -19.74
C HIS A 71 4.56 4.66 -21.22
N ARG A 72 5.29 3.72 -21.85
CA ARG A 72 5.05 3.32 -23.24
C ARG A 72 3.71 2.59 -23.42
N GLN A 73 3.32 1.71 -22.49
CA GLN A 73 2.02 1.03 -22.54
C GLN A 73 0.84 1.97 -22.28
N LEU A 74 1.07 3.06 -21.54
CA LEU A 74 0.06 4.08 -21.30
C LEU A 74 -0.12 5.02 -22.50
N HIS A 75 0.98 5.39 -23.18
CA HIS A 75 0.96 6.34 -24.29
C HIS A 75 0.69 5.73 -25.67
N GLN A 76 1.00 4.45 -25.88
CA GLN A 76 0.81 3.78 -27.18
C GLN A 76 -0.53 3.03 -27.30
N ALA A 77 -1.32 2.97 -26.23
CA ALA A 77 -2.62 2.30 -26.21
C ALA A 77 -3.76 3.24 -26.68
N PRO A 78 -4.79 2.72 -27.38
CA PRO A 78 -6.00 3.47 -27.70
C PRO A 78 -6.62 4.12 -26.45
N GLU A 79 -7.25 5.29 -26.61
CA GLU A 79 -7.84 6.10 -25.54
C GLU A 79 -8.67 5.26 -24.55
N ASP A 80 -9.47 4.34 -25.06
CA ASP A 80 -10.36 3.41 -24.36
C ASP A 80 -9.62 2.35 -23.50
N VAL A 81 -8.42 1.93 -23.90
CA VAL A 81 -7.57 0.95 -23.17
C VAL A 81 -6.57 1.63 -22.23
N ARG A 82 -6.26 2.91 -22.47
CA ARG A 82 -5.38 3.71 -21.60
C ARG A 82 -5.93 3.81 -20.17
N TRP A 83 -7.25 3.97 -20.04
CA TRP A 83 -7.92 4.10 -18.75
C TRP A 83 -7.87 2.82 -17.90
N SER A 84 -8.01 1.65 -18.51
CA SER A 84 -7.94 0.37 -17.80
C SER A 84 -6.51 0.02 -17.39
N SER A 85 -5.53 0.41 -18.21
CA SER A 85 -4.11 0.28 -17.87
C SER A 85 -3.72 1.20 -16.69
N LEU A 86 -4.18 2.47 -16.72
CA LEU A 86 -4.01 3.42 -15.61
C LEU A 86 -4.56 2.88 -14.29
N LEU A 87 -5.79 2.35 -14.31
CA LEU A 87 -6.39 1.70 -13.14
C LEU A 87 -5.53 0.57 -12.61
N ARG A 88 -5.08 -0.32 -13.51
CA ARG A 88 -4.33 -1.52 -13.13
C ARG A 88 -3.00 -1.18 -12.48
N TYR A 89 -2.24 -0.23 -13.04
CA TYR A 89 -0.97 0.20 -12.46
C TYR A 89 -1.14 1.06 -11.21
N GLY A 90 -2.19 1.90 -11.14
CA GLY A 90 -2.53 2.67 -9.96
C GLY A 90 -2.97 1.79 -8.78
N SER A 91 -3.86 0.83 -9.03
CA SER A 91 -4.27 -0.18 -8.05
C SER A 91 -3.10 -1.06 -7.63
N LEU A 92 -2.24 -1.49 -8.56
CA LEU A 92 -1.03 -2.26 -8.24
C LEU A 92 -0.12 -1.48 -7.28
N ARG A 93 0.16 -0.21 -7.58
CA ARG A 93 0.97 0.67 -6.72
C ARG A 93 0.38 0.80 -5.31
N LEU A 94 -0.94 1.00 -5.22
CA LEU A 94 -1.65 1.12 -3.94
C LEU A 94 -1.58 -0.20 -3.16
N ASN A 95 -1.90 -1.33 -3.79
CA ASN A 95 -1.84 -2.64 -3.13
C ASN A 95 -0.43 -2.99 -2.64
N MET A 96 0.62 -2.59 -3.37
CA MET A 96 2.00 -2.79 -2.94
C MET A 96 2.37 -2.06 -1.64
N LEU A 97 1.64 -1.01 -1.26
CA LEU A 97 1.83 -0.27 0.00
C LEU A 97 0.78 -0.65 1.06
N CYS A 98 -0.48 -0.82 0.64
CA CYS A 98 -1.61 -1.11 1.51
C CYS A 98 -1.57 -2.54 2.07
N LEU A 99 -1.15 -3.54 1.29
CA LEU A 99 -1.06 -4.92 1.79
C LEU A 99 0.01 -5.05 2.88
N PRO A 100 1.26 -4.57 2.69
CA PRO A 100 2.25 -4.59 3.78
C PRO A 100 1.82 -3.76 4.98
N LEU A 101 1.08 -2.66 4.80
CA LEU A 101 0.54 -1.86 5.91
C LEU A 101 -0.38 -2.70 6.81
N LEU A 102 -1.36 -3.37 6.20
CA LEU A 102 -2.30 -4.24 6.93
C LEU A 102 -1.58 -5.39 7.62
N VAL A 103 -0.70 -6.08 6.88
CA VAL A 103 0.03 -7.24 7.41
C VAL A 103 0.93 -6.82 8.57
N ASN A 104 1.71 -5.74 8.44
CA ASN A 104 2.56 -5.25 9.52
C ASN A 104 1.75 -4.78 10.74
N THR A 105 0.58 -4.16 10.54
CA THR A 105 -0.32 -3.78 11.64
C THR A 105 -0.83 -5.01 12.40
N LEU A 106 -1.21 -6.08 11.68
CA LEU A 106 -1.63 -7.33 12.30
C LEU A 106 -0.47 -8.02 13.03
N LEU A 107 0.70 -8.10 12.39
CA LEU A 107 1.89 -8.72 12.98
C LEU A 107 2.39 -7.99 14.22
N TYR A 108 2.24 -6.65 14.26
CA TYR A 108 2.53 -5.87 15.45
C TYR A 108 1.75 -6.38 16.67
N TYR A 109 0.43 -6.55 16.56
CA TYR A 109 -0.37 -7.05 17.68
C TYR A 109 -0.17 -8.54 17.96
N LEU A 110 0.14 -9.33 16.94
CA LEU A 110 0.29 -10.78 17.10
C LEU A 110 1.61 -11.18 17.79
N PHE A 111 2.69 -10.46 17.49
CA PHE A 111 4.02 -10.67 18.08
C PHE A 111 4.37 -9.66 19.18
N MET A 112 3.61 -8.57 19.31
CA MET A 112 3.92 -7.43 20.19
C MET A 112 5.30 -6.82 19.95
N ASN A 113 5.78 -6.88 18.70
CA ASN A 113 7.08 -6.35 18.30
C ASN A 113 6.94 -4.99 17.60
N VAL A 114 7.52 -3.96 18.24
CA VAL A 114 7.52 -2.57 17.77
C VAL A 114 8.09 -2.37 16.37
N ALA A 115 8.96 -3.26 15.89
CA ALA A 115 9.52 -3.19 14.53
C ALA A 115 8.42 -3.23 13.46
N PHE A 116 7.44 -4.13 13.60
CA PHE A 116 6.30 -4.19 12.67
C PHE A 116 5.46 -2.91 12.72
N GLY A 117 5.29 -2.34 13.93
CA GLY A 117 4.60 -1.06 14.11
C GLY A 117 5.30 0.09 13.37
N TYR A 118 6.63 0.20 13.49
CA TYR A 118 7.39 1.22 12.78
C TYR A 118 7.30 1.05 11.25
N MET A 119 7.37 -0.18 10.74
CA MET A 119 7.18 -0.46 9.32
C MET A 119 5.79 -0.03 8.84
N ALA A 120 4.74 -0.33 9.61
CA ALA A 120 3.37 0.09 9.29
C ALA A 120 3.25 1.62 9.26
N ILE A 121 3.82 2.35 10.23
CA ILE A 121 3.81 3.82 10.24
C ILE A 121 4.54 4.38 9.01
N ILE A 122 5.72 3.86 8.67
CA ILE A 122 6.48 4.32 7.49
C ILE A 122 5.67 4.08 6.20
N LEU A 123 5.01 2.93 6.08
CA LEU A 123 4.14 2.61 4.94
C LEU A 123 2.95 3.57 4.85
N LEU A 124 2.31 3.89 5.98
CA LEU A 124 1.23 4.87 6.06
C LEU A 124 1.70 6.26 5.60
N LEU A 125 2.89 6.69 6.02
CA LEU A 125 3.48 7.96 5.58
C LEU A 125 3.79 7.93 4.07
N CYS A 126 4.34 6.83 3.56
CA CYS A 126 4.61 6.65 2.14
C CYS A 126 3.33 6.67 1.30
N LEU A 127 2.23 6.15 1.85
CA LEU A 127 0.93 6.10 1.21
C LEU A 127 0.38 7.51 0.92
N PHE A 128 0.62 8.51 1.79
CA PHE A 128 0.25 9.91 1.52
C PHE A 128 0.94 10.51 0.29
N PHE A 129 2.19 10.13 0.00
CA PHE A 129 2.88 10.57 -1.24
C PHE A 129 2.32 9.95 -2.51
N VAL A 130 1.55 8.87 -2.36
CA VAL A 130 0.96 8.06 -3.43
C VAL A 130 -0.54 8.37 -3.60
N TYR A 131 -1.08 9.33 -2.83
CA TYR A 131 -2.51 9.63 -2.84
C TYR A 131 -3.07 9.89 -4.25
N PRO A 132 -4.10 9.15 -4.69
CA PRO A 132 -4.71 9.30 -6.01
C PRO A 132 -5.56 10.58 -6.06
N SER A 133 -4.92 11.73 -6.24
CA SER A 133 -5.61 13.01 -6.45
C SER A 133 -6.00 13.21 -7.92
N MET A 134 -7.11 13.92 -8.17
CA MET A 134 -7.54 14.25 -9.53
C MET A 134 -6.49 15.03 -10.30
N ALA A 135 -5.76 15.92 -9.63
CA ALA A 135 -4.65 16.64 -10.24
C ALA A 135 -3.55 15.69 -10.73
N ARG A 136 -3.23 14.64 -9.94
CA ARG A 136 -2.23 13.62 -10.32
C ARG A 136 -2.71 12.74 -11.48
N CYS A 137 -3.96 12.28 -11.44
CA CYS A 137 -4.52 11.48 -12.53
C CYS A 137 -4.63 12.27 -13.84
N VAL A 138 -4.90 13.57 -13.75
CA VAL A 138 -4.93 14.47 -14.90
C VAL A 138 -3.52 14.75 -15.40
N ASP A 139 -2.54 15.02 -14.53
CA ASP A 139 -1.12 15.22 -14.88
C ASP A 139 -0.49 13.97 -15.53
N ASP A 140 -0.82 12.77 -15.02
CA ASP A 140 -0.40 11.50 -15.63
C ASP A 140 -1.04 11.25 -17.02
N THR A 141 -2.13 11.96 -17.36
CA THR A 141 -2.78 11.91 -18.68
C THR A 141 -2.49 13.11 -19.59
N LEU A 142 -2.11 14.25 -19.01
CA LEU A 142 -1.87 15.55 -19.67
C LEU A 142 -0.40 15.97 -19.63
N ALA A 143 0.53 15.06 -19.32
CA ALA A 143 1.94 15.21 -19.67
C ALA A 143 2.05 15.21 -21.21
N GLU A 144 1.61 16.32 -21.77
CA GLU A 144 1.44 16.70 -23.15
C GLU A 144 2.48 17.80 -23.39
N ASN A 145 3.38 17.49 -24.35
CA ASN A 145 4.51 18.26 -24.89
C ASN A 145 5.90 17.89 -24.38
#